data_AF-A0A928VMD4-F1
#
_entry.id   AF-A0A928VMD4-F1
#
_cell.length_a   1.000
_cell.length_b   1.000
_cell.length_c   1.000
_cell.angle_alpha   90.00
_cell.angle_beta   90.00
_cell.angle_gamma   90.00
#
_symmetry.space_group_name_H-M   'P 1'
#
loop_
_entity.id
_entity.type
_entity.pdbx_description
1 polymer ?
#
loop_
_entity_poly.entity_id
_entity_poly.type
_entity_poly.pdbx_seq_one_letter_code
_entity_poly.pdbx_strand_id
1 'polypeptide(L)'
;MTDERMNWGITLQQRVDQQRVKHIIDSFQLVGPDHHCFDDRLKQLFAAYPSTWLELAMAEVLVVNWLIVPMPRGLEVLHQVHNVLLQWQLHGITNLLTEAEFQRITGLDPAPVFHSLRLNALLKLEAEVLSHHR
;
A
#
# COMPACT_ATOMS: atom_id res chain seq x y z
N MET A 1 29.45 -14.98 26.54
CA MET A 1 28.85 -16.16 25.88
C MET A 1 27.81 -16.64 26.87
N THR A 2 26.59 -16.13 26.89
CA THR A 2 25.52 -16.08 25.86
C THR A 2 24.55 -14.90 26.13
N ASP A 3 23.69 -14.62 25.15
CA ASP A 3 22.68 -13.54 25.09
C ASP A 3 23.24 -12.11 24.96
N GLU A 4 22.79 -11.26 24.05
CA GLU A 4 21.44 -11.14 23.49
C GLU A 4 21.52 -11.04 21.96
N ARG A 5 20.78 -11.89 21.26
CA ARG A 5 20.45 -11.65 19.86
C ARG A 5 19.62 -10.38 19.80
N MET A 6 20.31 -9.27 19.55
CA MET A 6 19.75 -7.96 19.22
C MET A 6 18.46 -8.12 18.43
N ASN A 7 17.41 -7.57 19.03
CA ASN A 7 16.09 -7.30 18.49
C ASN A 7 16.16 -6.84 17.01
N TRP A 8 16.05 -7.77 16.05
CA TRP A 8 15.88 -7.43 14.64
C TRP A 8 14.40 -7.12 14.41
N GLY A 9 14.01 -5.87 14.66
CA GLY A 9 12.64 -5.38 14.70
C GLY A 9 11.81 -5.44 13.40
N ILE A 10 12.13 -6.29 12.42
CA ILE A 10 11.30 -6.55 11.22
C ILE A 10 11.46 -8.01 10.78
N THR A 11 10.33 -8.72 10.59
CA THR A 11 10.29 -10.12 10.11
C THR A 11 10.64 -10.24 8.61
N LEU A 12 11.03 -11.43 8.16
CA LEU A 12 11.30 -11.67 6.73
C LEU A 12 10.09 -11.32 5.85
N GLN A 13 8.87 -11.67 6.30
CA GLN A 13 7.65 -11.34 5.58
C GLN A 13 7.46 -9.83 5.44
N GLN A 14 7.65 -9.07 6.52
CA GLN A 14 7.58 -7.61 6.47
C GLN A 14 8.62 -7.00 5.52
N ARG A 15 9.80 -7.61 5.40
CA ARG A 15 10.81 -7.19 4.39
C ARG A 15 10.33 -7.45 2.98
N VAL A 16 9.75 -8.63 2.72
CA VAL A 16 9.18 -8.99 1.41
C VAL A 16 8.05 -8.03 1.03
N ASP A 17 7.15 -7.76 1.96
CA ASP A 17 6.01 -6.87 1.74
C ASP A 17 6.48 -5.44 1.40
N GLN A 18 7.46 -4.91 2.15
CA GLN A 18 8.07 -3.61 1.86
C GLN A 18 8.78 -3.59 0.50
N GLN A 19 9.38 -4.70 0.06
CA GLN A 19 10.07 -4.76 -1.24
C GLN A 19 9.11 -4.60 -2.42
N ARG A 20 7.87 -5.06 -2.31
CA ARG A 20 6.88 -4.90 -3.38
C ARG A 20 6.51 -3.44 -3.60
N VAL A 21 6.30 -2.70 -2.52
CA VAL A 21 6.07 -1.25 -2.59
C VAL A 21 7.30 -0.52 -3.15
N LYS A 22 8.51 -0.90 -2.71
CA LYS A 22 9.76 -0.34 -3.26
C LYS A 22 9.90 -0.61 -4.76
N HIS A 23 9.54 -1.81 -5.22
CA HIS A 23 9.54 -2.13 -6.65
C HIS A 23 8.65 -1.19 -7.47
N ILE A 24 7.46 -0.83 -6.96
CA ILE A 24 6.59 0.17 -7.61
C ILE A 24 7.28 1.54 -7.64
N ILE A 25 7.81 2.00 -6.52
CA ILE A 25 8.53 3.29 -6.42
C ILE A 25 9.68 3.36 -7.44
N ASP A 26 10.48 2.31 -7.53
CA ASP A 26 11.66 2.24 -8.38
C ASP A 26 11.27 2.16 -9.87
N SER A 27 10.27 1.33 -10.21
CA SER A 27 9.80 1.13 -11.59
C SER A 27 9.26 2.41 -12.21
N PHE A 28 8.63 3.27 -11.40
CA PHE A 28 8.05 4.54 -11.84
C PHE A 28 8.90 5.75 -11.49
N GLN A 29 10.09 5.55 -10.92
CA GLN A 29 11.00 6.61 -10.48
C GLN A 29 10.29 7.70 -9.64
N LEU A 30 9.47 7.25 -8.69
CA LEU A 30 8.59 8.12 -7.91
C LEU A 30 9.34 8.98 -6.89
N VAL A 31 10.62 8.69 -6.64
CA VAL A 31 11.44 9.47 -5.73
C VAL A 31 11.72 10.85 -6.35
N GLY A 32 11.40 11.89 -5.60
CA GLY A 32 11.69 13.28 -5.96
C GLY A 32 13.06 13.73 -5.48
N PRO A 33 13.38 15.03 -5.56
CA PRO A 33 14.69 15.57 -5.16
C PRO A 33 14.99 15.38 -3.66
N ASP A 34 13.96 15.41 -2.80
CA ASP A 34 14.11 15.29 -1.34
C ASP A 34 14.02 13.83 -0.87
N HIS A 35 15.03 13.03 -1.23
CA HIS A 35 15.09 11.59 -0.92
C HIS A 35 14.87 11.26 0.57
N HIS A 36 15.50 12.01 1.48
CA HIS A 36 15.38 11.78 2.92
C HIS A 36 13.94 11.99 3.43
N CYS A 37 13.31 13.08 3.00
CA CYS A 37 11.92 13.36 3.38
C CYS A 37 10.96 12.32 2.80
N PHE A 38 11.22 11.86 1.57
CA PHE A 38 10.44 10.79 0.93
C PHE A 38 10.53 9.48 1.73
N ASP A 39 11.74 9.05 2.09
CA ASP A 39 11.97 7.81 2.84
C ASP A 39 11.32 7.86 4.22
N ASP A 40 11.46 8.98 4.93
CA ASP A 40 10.86 9.14 6.25
C ASP A 40 9.33 9.16 6.17
N ARG A 41 8.78 9.81 5.15
CA ARG A 41 7.34 9.77 4.90
C ARG A 41 6.85 8.37 4.56
N LEU A 42 7.58 7.62 3.73
CA LEU A 42 7.23 6.26 3.37
C LEU A 42 7.28 5.32 4.59
N LYS A 43 8.27 5.46 5.47
CA LYS A 43 8.34 4.72 6.75
C LYS A 43 7.11 4.99 7.63
N GLN A 44 6.67 6.25 7.71
CA GLN A 44 5.45 6.59 8.46
C GLN A 44 4.22 5.89 7.87
N LEU A 45 4.10 5.82 6.54
CA LEU A 45 2.99 5.12 5.90
C LEU A 45 3.04 3.60 6.17
N PHE A 46 4.20 2.97 6.10
CA PHE A 46 4.36 1.56 6.48
C PHE A 46 4.04 1.28 7.96
N ALA A 47 4.29 2.23 8.85
CA ALA A 47 3.96 2.10 10.26
C ALA A 47 2.45 2.26 10.53
N ALA A 48 1.74 3.01 9.68
CA ALA A 48 0.32 3.33 9.86
C ALA A 48 -0.63 2.38 9.11
N TYR A 49 -0.20 1.78 8.00
CA TYR A 49 -1.09 1.02 7.11
C TYR A 49 -0.49 -0.33 6.70
N PRO A 50 -1.33 -1.34 6.41
CA PRO A 50 -0.88 -2.61 5.83
C PRO A 50 -0.17 -2.39 4.49
N SER A 51 0.93 -3.12 4.25
CA SER A 51 1.68 -3.01 2.98
C SER A 51 0.81 -3.25 1.75
N THR A 52 -0.12 -4.20 1.82
CA THR A 52 -1.06 -4.48 0.73
C THR A 52 -1.95 -3.28 0.38
N TRP A 53 -2.29 -2.43 1.36
CA TRP A 53 -3.03 -1.20 1.11
C TRP A 53 -2.13 -0.16 0.45
N LEU A 54 -0.87 -0.02 0.90
CA LEU A 54 0.08 0.89 0.23
C LEU A 54 0.30 0.49 -1.24
N GLU A 55 0.51 -0.80 -1.52
CA GLU A 55 0.70 -1.31 -2.88
C GLU A 55 -0.48 -0.91 -3.80
N LEU A 56 -1.70 -1.12 -3.31
CA LEU A 56 -2.89 -0.80 -4.08
C LEU A 56 -3.09 0.70 -4.26
N ALA A 57 -2.91 1.47 -3.19
CA ALA A 57 -3.06 2.93 -3.24
C ALA A 57 -2.01 3.55 -4.17
N MET A 58 -0.77 3.03 -4.21
CA MET A 58 0.22 3.46 -5.19
C MET A 58 -0.22 3.15 -6.62
N ALA A 59 -0.74 1.95 -6.88
CA ALA A 59 -1.23 1.59 -8.21
C ALA A 59 -2.38 2.49 -8.66
N GLU A 60 -3.32 2.84 -7.78
CA GLU A 60 -4.40 3.77 -8.09
C GLU A 60 -3.88 5.19 -8.39
N VAL A 61 -2.97 5.70 -7.54
CA VAL A 61 -2.36 7.02 -7.75
C VAL A 61 -1.59 7.06 -9.07
N LEU A 62 -0.88 6.00 -9.44
CA LEU A 62 -0.21 5.91 -10.74
C LEU A 62 -1.19 6.02 -11.90
N VAL A 63 -2.34 5.36 -11.82
CA VAL A 63 -3.38 5.43 -12.87
C VAL A 63 -3.97 6.82 -12.97
N VAL A 64 -4.30 7.45 -11.84
CA VAL A 64 -4.86 8.82 -11.81
C VAL A 64 -3.89 9.82 -12.43
N ASN A 65 -2.59 9.66 -12.21
CA ASN A 65 -1.58 10.59 -12.71
C ASN A 65 -0.95 10.17 -14.06
N TRP A 66 -1.37 9.06 -14.66
CA TRP A 66 -0.71 8.48 -15.84
C TRP A 66 -0.63 9.44 -17.03
N LEU A 67 -1.64 10.29 -17.19
CA LEU A 67 -1.74 11.25 -18.29
C LEU A 67 -1.15 12.63 -17.96
N ILE A 68 -0.66 12.85 -16.74
CA ILE A 68 -0.06 14.12 -16.31
C ILE A 68 1.42 14.11 -16.65
N VAL A 69 1.90 15.14 -17.36
CA VAL A 69 3.29 15.26 -17.80
C VAL A 69 3.88 16.61 -17.36
N PRO A 70 4.94 16.63 -16.52
CA PRO A 70 5.58 15.47 -15.91
C PRO A 70 4.68 14.81 -14.85
N MET A 71 4.78 13.49 -14.71
CA MET A 71 4.10 12.75 -13.64
C MET A 71 4.60 13.24 -12.27
N PRO A 72 3.73 13.45 -11.26
CA PRO A 72 4.13 13.85 -9.92
C PRO A 72 5.11 12.87 -9.27
N ARG A 73 6.05 13.41 -8.48
CA ARG A 73 7.09 12.64 -7.77
C ARG A 73 7.32 13.21 -6.38
N GLY A 74 8.09 12.50 -5.56
CA GLY A 74 8.49 12.94 -4.23
C GLY A 74 7.34 12.93 -3.23
N LEU A 75 7.28 13.94 -2.36
CA LEU A 75 6.25 13.99 -1.32
C LEU A 75 4.84 14.16 -1.89
N GLU A 76 4.70 14.74 -3.08
CA GLU A 76 3.40 14.94 -3.71
C GLU A 76 2.69 13.61 -3.96
N VAL A 77 3.38 12.62 -4.55
CA VAL A 77 2.79 11.30 -4.79
C VAL A 77 2.45 10.59 -3.47
N LEU A 78 3.30 10.72 -2.44
CA LEU A 78 3.02 10.14 -1.12
C LEU A 78 1.86 10.82 -0.39
N HIS A 79 1.63 12.11 -0.63
CA HIS A 79 0.43 12.80 -0.12
C HIS A 79 -0.83 12.27 -0.79
N GLN A 80 -0.81 12.05 -2.10
CA GLN A 80 -1.94 11.46 -2.82
C GLN A 80 -2.23 10.03 -2.35
N VAL A 81 -1.18 9.21 -2.20
CA VAL A 81 -1.29 7.85 -1.63
C VAL A 81 -1.90 7.89 -0.23
N HIS A 82 -1.43 8.80 0.62
CA HIS A 82 -1.98 8.95 1.96
C HIS A 82 -3.45 9.36 1.95
N ASN A 83 -3.86 10.24 1.03
CA ASN A 83 -5.27 10.63 0.90
C ASN A 83 -6.15 9.43 0.52
N VAL A 84 -5.73 8.58 -0.42
CA VAL A 84 -6.44 7.34 -0.77
C VAL A 84 -6.57 6.43 0.46
N LEU A 85 -5.47 6.22 1.19
CA LEU A 85 -5.45 5.38 2.41
C LEU A 85 -6.38 5.91 3.49
N LEU A 86 -6.40 7.23 3.72
CA LEU A 86 -7.31 7.86 4.67
C LEU A 86 -8.78 7.67 4.27
N GLN A 87 -9.11 7.82 2.99
CA GLN A 87 -10.47 7.57 2.51
C GLN A 87 -10.89 6.12 2.74
N TRP A 88 -10.00 5.17 2.48
CA TRP A 88 -10.28 3.75 2.73
C TRP A 88 -10.42 3.41 4.21
N GLN A 89 -9.64 4.05 5.07
CA GLN A 89 -9.78 3.88 6.51
C GLN A 89 -11.15 4.37 7.01
N LEU A 90 -11.65 5.48 6.48
CA LEU A 90 -12.92 6.08 6.88
C LEU A 90 -14.15 5.40 6.28
N HIS A 91 -14.07 5.01 5.00
CA HIS A 91 -15.24 4.59 4.22
C HIS A 91 -15.16 3.12 3.77
N GLY A 92 -14.07 2.43 4.06
CA GLY A 92 -13.76 1.12 3.48
C GLY A 92 -13.06 1.24 2.13
N ILE A 93 -12.40 0.16 1.73
CA ILE A 93 -11.63 0.14 0.49
C ILE A 93 -12.59 0.09 -0.71
N THR A 94 -12.57 1.15 -1.50
CA THR A 94 -13.18 1.20 -2.83
C THR A 94 -12.06 1.06 -3.85
N ASN A 95 -11.73 -0.18 -4.25
CA ASN A 95 -10.67 -0.41 -5.22
C ASN A 95 -11.18 -0.15 -6.63
N LEU A 96 -10.49 0.68 -7.39
CA LEU A 96 -10.81 0.98 -8.78
C LEU A 96 -10.17 -0.01 -9.77
N LEU A 97 -9.19 -0.79 -9.33
CA LEU A 97 -8.42 -1.70 -10.18
C LEU A 97 -8.87 -3.15 -10.02
N THR A 98 -9.06 -3.83 -11.14
CA THR A 98 -9.11 -5.30 -11.19
C THR A 98 -7.72 -5.90 -10.93
N GLU A 99 -7.68 -7.18 -10.56
CA GLU A 99 -6.40 -7.92 -10.39
C GLU A 99 -5.52 -7.85 -11.64
N ALA A 100 -6.13 -7.98 -12.82
CA ALA A 100 -5.43 -7.94 -14.10
C ALA A 100 -4.87 -6.54 -14.41
N GLU A 101 -5.59 -5.48 -14.05
CA GLU A 101 -5.10 -4.10 -14.20
C GLU A 101 -3.96 -3.83 -13.25
N PHE A 102 -4.09 -4.20 -11.97
CA PHE A 102 -3.02 -4.07 -10.99
C PHE A 102 -1.74 -4.77 -11.46
N GLN A 103 -1.85 -6.02 -11.94
CA GLN A 103 -0.70 -6.76 -12.47
C GLN A 103 -0.09 -6.09 -13.70
N ARG A 104 -0.93 -5.60 -14.63
CA ARG A 104 -0.46 -4.93 -15.85
C ARG A 104 0.27 -3.62 -15.54
N ILE A 105 -0.18 -2.87 -14.54
CA ILE A 105 0.41 -1.60 -14.13
C ILE A 105 1.71 -1.82 -13.37
N THR A 106 1.68 -2.70 -12.36
CA THR A 106 2.79 -2.83 -11.39
C THR A 106 3.79 -3.93 -11.74
N GLY A 107 3.42 -4.88 -12.60
CA GLY A 107 4.20 -6.09 -12.86
C GLY A 107 4.19 -7.11 -11.70
N LEU A 108 3.51 -6.81 -10.60
CA LEU A 108 3.47 -7.65 -9.40
C LEU A 108 2.30 -8.64 -9.42
N ASP A 109 2.49 -9.80 -8.78
CA ASP A 109 1.39 -10.74 -8.51
C ASP A 109 0.30 -10.06 -7.68
N PRO A 110 -0.97 -10.00 -8.14
CA PRO A 110 -2.07 -9.37 -7.43
C PRO A 110 -2.58 -10.17 -6.23
N ALA A 111 -2.30 -11.49 -6.15
CA ALA A 111 -2.90 -12.36 -5.15
C ALA A 111 -2.76 -11.86 -3.69
N PRO A 112 -1.59 -11.41 -3.21
CA PRO A 112 -1.44 -10.92 -1.83
C PRO A 112 -2.36 -9.75 -1.48
N VAL A 113 -2.51 -8.79 -2.41
CA VAL A 113 -3.35 -7.59 -2.22
C VAL A 113 -4.82 -7.98 -2.21
N PHE A 114 -5.28 -8.66 -3.25
CA PHE A 114 -6.70 -8.91 -3.46
C PHE A 114 -7.23 -10.05 -2.58
N HIS A 115 -6.39 -10.98 -2.13
CA HIS A 115 -6.78 -11.93 -1.10
C HIS A 115 -7.08 -11.19 0.22
N SER A 116 -6.22 -10.25 0.63
CA SER A 116 -6.46 -9.42 1.82
C SER A 116 -7.76 -8.61 1.72
N LEU A 117 -8.06 -8.03 0.55
CA LEU A 117 -9.33 -7.32 0.32
C LEU A 117 -10.55 -8.23 0.50
N ARG A 118 -10.52 -9.43 -0.09
CA ARG A 118 -11.63 -10.39 0.03
C ARG A 118 -11.88 -10.81 1.48
N LEU A 119 -10.81 -11.10 2.24
CA LEU A 119 -10.93 -11.44 3.66
C LEU A 119 -11.55 -10.29 4.47
N ASN A 120 -11.12 -9.06 4.23
CA ASN A 120 -11.71 -7.89 4.90
C ASN A 120 -13.19 -7.69 4.55
N ALA A 121 -13.58 -7.97 3.30
CA ALA A 121 -14.98 -7.90 2.88
C ALA A 121 -15.84 -8.98 3.57
N LEU A 122 -15.33 -10.21 3.67
CA LEU A 122 -16.01 -11.32 4.36
C LEU A 122 -16.22 -11.01 5.85
N LEU A 123 -15.18 -10.52 6.53
CA LEU A 123 -15.27 -10.16 7.95
C LEU A 123 -16.28 -9.03 8.22
N LYS A 124 -16.38 -8.05 7.31
CA LYS A 124 -17.40 -6.99 7.41
C LYS A 124 -18.82 -7.56 7.28
N LEU A 125 -19.05 -8.44 6.31
CA LEU A 125 -20.35 -9.08 6.12
C LEU A 125 -20.77 -9.91 7.33
N GLU A 126 -19.84 -10.67 7.93
CA GLU A 126 -20.13 -11.43 9.15
C GLU A 126 -20.52 -10.52 10.32
N ALA A 127 -19.81 -9.41 10.52
CA ALA A 127 -20.12 -8.45 11.58
C ALA A 127 -21.49 -7.78 11.39
N GLU A 128 -21.87 -7.46 10.15
CA GLU A 128 -23.19 -6.90 9.81
C GLU A 128 -24.32 -7.90 10.01
N VAL A 129 -24.12 -9.18 9.65
CA VAL A 129 -25.11 -10.23 9.90
C VAL A 129 -25.33 -10.43 11.40
N LEU A 130 -24.26 -10.41 12.19
CA LEU A 130 -24.33 -10.59 13.65
C LEU A 130 -24.95 -9.39 14.37
N SER A 131 -24.80 -8.17 13.85
CA SER A 131 -25.42 -6.96 14.44
C SER A 131 -26.92 -6.86 14.20
N HIS A 132 -27.42 -7.43 13.09
CA HIS A 132 -28.86 -7.46 12.77
C HIS A 132 -29.65 -8.59 13.44
N HIS A 133 -28.97 -9.53 14.11
CA HIS A 133 -29.59 -10.63 14.87
C HIS A 133 -29.59 -10.39 16.39
N ARG A 134 -29.37 -9.15 16.85
CA ARG A 134 -29.49 -8.73 18.26
C ARG A 134 -30.61 -7.73 18.48
#